data_AF-A0A6M1ZME5-F1
#
_entry.id   AF-A0A6M1ZME5-F1
#
_cell.length_a   1.000
_cell.length_b   1.000
_cell.length_c   1.000
_cell.angle_alpha   90.00
_cell.angle_beta   90.00
_cell.angle_gamma   90.00
#
_symmetry.space_group_name_H-M   'P 1'
#
loop_
_entity.id
_entity.type
_entity.pdbx_description
1 polymer ?
#
loop_
_entity_poly.entity_id
_entity_poly.type
_entity_poly.pdbx_seq_one_letter_code
_entity_poly.pdbx_strand_id
1 'polypeptide(L)'
;MEHFSWWFLVQPLVTITVGSVAWLIYYLQKRDKKREAAAIILMEIRLAEKRIEEIKRSKRINPNIFSPLLISTRWNEYNHFFVNNLDKDEMDAIDNFYNDCITIDRSIEQRSASKQLEQKSQAFHATLSKLAVKATDQDNFEQEKNKYIKIIVPDKALLSADLPQQIIQDIINNITPITNSNIGYKLKKIASYE
;
A
#
# COMPACT_ATOMS: atom_id res chain seq x y z
N MET A 1 22.14 -65.88 -31.44
CA MET A 1 21.74 -65.49 -30.07
C MET A 1 21.79 -63.98 -30.03
N GLU A 2 20.64 -63.32 -30.13
CA GLU A 2 20.57 -61.88 -30.02
C GLU A 2 20.81 -61.50 -28.55
N HIS A 3 21.96 -60.84 -28.28
CA HIS A 3 22.18 -60.17 -27.01
C HIS A 3 21.26 -58.94 -26.98
N PHE A 4 20.02 -59.13 -26.53
CA PHE A 4 19.10 -58.04 -26.24
C PHE A 4 19.72 -57.18 -25.14
N SER A 5 20.33 -56.05 -25.52
CA SER A 5 21.06 -55.18 -24.62
C SER A 5 20.08 -54.36 -23.80
N TRP A 6 19.77 -54.87 -22.60
CA TRP A 6 18.96 -54.24 -21.56
C TRP A 6 19.29 -52.76 -21.28
N TRP A 7 20.50 -52.33 -21.64
CA TRP A 7 20.96 -50.94 -21.56
C TRP A 7 20.06 -49.94 -22.32
N PHE A 8 19.44 -50.33 -23.44
CA PHE A 8 18.50 -49.45 -24.17
C PHE A 8 17.19 -49.18 -23.41
N LEU A 9 16.79 -50.05 -22.48
CA LEU A 9 15.59 -49.84 -21.67
C LEU A 9 15.86 -48.99 -20.42
N VAL A 10 17.10 -48.96 -19.93
CA VAL A 10 17.48 -48.21 -18.73
C VAL A 10 17.53 -46.70 -19.00
N GLN A 11 18.03 -46.29 -20.17
CA GLN A 11 18.12 -44.87 -20.55
C GLN A 11 16.77 -44.11 -20.50
N PRO A 12 15.70 -44.56 -21.17
CA PRO A 12 14.41 -43.87 -21.12
C PRO A 12 13.79 -43.88 -19.71
N LEU A 13 14.01 -44.95 -18.93
CA LEU A 13 13.51 -45.04 -17.56
C LEU A 13 14.17 -43.98 -16.66
N VAL A 14 15.48 -43.76 -16.81
CA VAL A 14 16.22 -42.69 -16.10
C VAL A 14 15.69 -41.32 -16.51
N THR A 15 15.50 -41.05 -17.81
CA THR A 15 14.97 -39.76 -18.28
C THR A 15 13.55 -39.49 -17.77
N ILE A 16 12.66 -40.48 -17.79
CA ILE A 16 11.30 -40.37 -17.25
C ILE A 16 11.34 -40.09 -15.75
N THR A 17 12.23 -40.76 -15.03
CA THR A 17 12.37 -40.57 -13.58
C THR A 17 12.85 -39.16 -13.26
N VAL A 18 13.92 -38.69 -13.92
CA VAL A 18 14.46 -37.34 -13.71
C VAL A 18 13.42 -36.28 -14.10
N GLY A 19 12.71 -36.47 -15.22
CA GLY A 19 11.62 -35.58 -15.64
C GLY A 19 10.47 -35.53 -14.63
N SER A 20 10.09 -36.69 -14.06
CA SER A 20 9.06 -36.77 -13.03
C SER A 20 9.48 -36.09 -11.73
N VAL A 21 10.74 -36.25 -11.32
CA VAL A 21 11.30 -35.56 -10.14
C VAL A 21 11.34 -34.05 -10.36
N ALA A 22 11.79 -33.60 -11.53
CA ALA A 22 11.82 -32.17 -11.87
C ALA A 22 10.41 -31.56 -11.86
N TRP A 23 9.43 -32.26 -12.44
CA TRP A 23 8.02 -31.83 -12.40
C TRP A 23 7.47 -31.77 -10.97
N LEU A 24 7.78 -32.77 -10.14
CA LEU A 24 7.37 -32.81 -8.74
C LEU A 24 7.97 -31.64 -7.94
N ILE A 25 9.26 -31.36 -8.11
CA ILE A 25 9.92 -30.21 -7.48
C ILE A 25 9.26 -28.90 -7.92
N TYR A 26 9.00 -28.73 -9.22
CA TYR A 26 8.34 -27.55 -9.74
C TYR A 26 6.94 -27.35 -9.13
N TYR A 27 6.18 -28.44 -9.00
CA TYR A 27 4.86 -28.42 -8.38
C TYR A 27 4.91 -28.02 -6.90
N LEU A 28 5.86 -28.58 -6.13
CA LEU A 28 6.08 -28.22 -4.73
C LEU A 28 6.47 -26.75 -4.58
N GLN A 29 7.43 -26.27 -5.37
CA GLN A 29 7.85 -24.86 -5.36
C GLN A 29 6.69 -23.90 -5.62
N LYS A 30 5.79 -24.24 -6.55
CA LYS A 30 4.62 -23.39 -6.85
C LYS A 30 3.65 -23.34 -5.66
N ARG A 31 3.47 -24.45 -4.94
CA ARG A 31 2.66 -24.50 -3.71
C ARG A 31 3.29 -23.67 -2.59
N ASP A 32 4.60 -23.78 -2.41
CA ASP A 32 5.33 -23.04 -1.38
C ASP A 32 5.28 -21.53 -1.61
N LYS A 33 5.51 -21.07 -2.85
CA LYS A 33 5.39 -19.65 -3.22
C LYS A 33 4.02 -19.07 -2.90
N LYS A 34 2.97 -19.82 -3.18
CA LYS A 34 1.60 -19.39 -2.89
C LYS A 34 1.33 -19.32 -1.38
N ARG A 35 1.84 -20.28 -0.61
CA ARG A 35 1.73 -20.29 0.85
C ARG A 35 2.47 -19.11 1.47
N GLU A 36 3.69 -18.85 1.00
CA GLU A 36 4.51 -17.72 1.42
C GLU A 36 3.81 -16.39 1.12
N ALA A 37 3.31 -16.24 -0.11
CA ALA A 37 2.49 -15.09 -0.49
C ALA A 37 1.29 -14.89 0.45
N ALA A 38 0.56 -15.97 0.76
CA ALA A 38 -0.60 -15.89 1.66
C ALA A 38 -0.21 -15.42 3.06
N ALA A 39 0.91 -15.91 3.59
CA ALA A 39 1.42 -15.51 4.90
C ALA A 39 1.83 -14.03 4.91
N ILE A 40 2.49 -13.55 3.85
CA ILE A 40 2.88 -12.16 3.68
C ILE A 40 1.65 -11.24 3.66
N ILE A 41 0.67 -11.54 2.80
CA ILE A 41 -0.56 -10.73 2.68
C ILE A 41 -1.34 -10.72 4.01
N LEU A 42 -1.47 -11.88 4.66
CA LEU A 42 -2.15 -11.96 5.96
C LEU A 42 -1.42 -11.12 7.02
N MET A 43 -0.09 -11.10 7.01
CA MET A 43 0.70 -10.30 7.94
C MET A 43 0.53 -8.79 7.66
N GLU A 44 0.55 -8.36 6.40
CA GLU A 44 0.29 -6.97 6.02
C GLU A 44 -1.10 -6.51 6.48
N ILE A 45 -2.14 -7.29 6.20
CA ILE A 45 -3.53 -7.00 6.62
C ILE A 45 -3.60 -6.88 8.15
N ARG A 46 -3.04 -7.84 8.90
CA ARG A 46 -3.04 -7.81 10.37
C ARG A 46 -2.32 -6.59 10.94
N LEU A 47 -1.19 -6.22 10.36
CA LEU A 47 -0.44 -5.05 10.80
C LEU A 47 -1.22 -3.76 10.52
N ALA A 48 -1.84 -3.65 9.35
CA ALA A 48 -2.67 -2.51 8.98
C ALA A 48 -3.89 -2.39 9.91
N GLU A 49 -4.63 -3.49 10.12
CA GLU A 49 -5.78 -3.52 11.05
C GLU A 49 -5.38 -3.14 12.48
N LYS A 50 -4.27 -3.67 12.99
CA LYS A 50 -3.76 -3.31 14.31
C LYS A 50 -3.49 -1.81 14.42
N ARG A 51 -2.86 -1.21 13.41
CA ARG A 51 -2.59 0.23 13.38
C ARG A 51 -3.88 1.04 13.29
N ILE A 52 -4.85 0.60 12.50
CA ILE A 52 -6.19 1.21 12.43
C ILE A 52 -6.86 1.18 13.80
N GLU A 53 -6.78 0.07 14.52
CA GLU A 53 -7.30 -0.01 15.90
C GLU A 53 -6.58 0.96 16.85
N GLU A 54 -5.26 1.08 16.76
CA GLU A 54 -4.48 2.04 17.56
C GLU A 54 -4.90 3.49 17.28
N ILE A 55 -5.20 3.83 16.03
CA ILE A 55 -5.75 5.13 15.64
C ILE A 55 -7.14 5.33 16.24
N LYS A 56 -8.03 4.33 16.12
CA LYS A 56 -9.39 4.38 16.70
C LYS A 56 -9.35 4.62 18.21
N ARG A 57 -8.44 3.94 18.92
CA ARG A 57 -8.28 4.06 20.38
C ARG A 57 -7.72 5.42 20.80
N SER A 58 -6.72 5.93 20.07
CA SER A 58 -6.06 7.19 20.44
C SER A 58 -6.91 8.43 20.14
N LYS A 59 -7.93 8.33 19.25
CA LYS A 59 -8.78 9.43 18.75
C LYS A 59 -7.99 10.62 18.18
N ARG A 60 -6.67 10.48 18.01
CA ARG A 60 -5.75 11.54 17.60
C ARG A 60 -4.70 10.92 16.69
N ILE A 61 -4.70 11.38 15.44
CA ILE A 61 -3.64 11.05 14.50
C ILE A 61 -2.61 12.15 14.58
N ASN A 62 -1.41 11.83 15.07
CA ASN A 62 -0.25 12.72 14.97
C ASN A 62 0.47 12.44 13.64
N PRO A 63 0.29 13.27 12.60
CA PRO A 63 0.86 13.01 11.27
C PRO A 63 2.39 13.06 11.25
N ASN A 64 3.05 13.66 12.25
CA ASN A 64 4.51 13.76 12.30
C ASN A 64 5.19 12.52 12.90
N ILE A 65 4.44 11.64 13.57
CA ILE A 65 4.95 10.40 14.19
C ILE A 65 4.25 9.17 13.58
N PHE A 66 3.42 9.38 12.57
CA PHE A 66 2.62 8.34 11.96
C PHE A 66 3.49 7.41 11.11
N SER A 67 3.32 6.10 11.30
CA SER A 67 3.91 5.08 10.43
C SER A 67 2.83 4.59 9.45
N PRO A 68 3.13 4.45 8.15
CA PRO A 68 2.17 4.04 7.13
C PRO A 68 1.44 2.74 7.50
N LEU A 69 0.13 2.65 7.35
CA LEU A 69 -0.65 1.44 7.59
C LEU A 69 -0.08 0.26 6.82
N LEU A 70 0.33 0.48 5.57
CA LEU A 70 0.97 -0.51 4.72
C LEU A 70 2.46 -0.19 4.55
N ILE A 71 3.32 -1.09 5.03
CA ILE A 71 4.78 -0.99 4.84
C ILE A 71 5.14 -1.30 3.38
N SER A 72 4.38 -2.18 2.73
CA SER A 72 4.49 -2.51 1.31
C SER A 72 3.11 -2.85 0.74
N THR A 73 2.96 -2.68 -0.58
CA THR A 73 1.74 -3.02 -1.33
C THR A 73 1.92 -4.35 -2.07
N ARG A 74 2.32 -5.41 -1.35
CA ARG A 74 2.62 -6.72 -1.96
C ARG A 74 1.38 -7.43 -2.48
N TRP A 75 0.19 -6.98 -2.11
CA TRP A 75 -1.06 -7.48 -2.66
C TRP A 75 -1.07 -7.44 -4.20
N ASN A 76 -0.65 -6.33 -4.82
CA ASN A 76 -0.63 -6.23 -6.28
C ASN A 76 0.39 -7.19 -6.93
N GLU A 77 1.44 -7.57 -6.20
CA GLU A 77 2.42 -8.55 -6.67
C GLU A 77 1.87 -9.98 -6.60
N TYR A 78 1.11 -10.29 -5.55
CA TYR A 78 0.70 -11.67 -5.24
C TYR A 78 -0.77 -12.00 -5.51
N ASN A 79 -1.62 -11.03 -5.86
CA ASN A 79 -3.06 -11.24 -6.08
C ASN A 79 -3.35 -12.43 -7.03
N HIS A 80 -2.55 -12.60 -8.08
CA HIS A 80 -2.69 -13.63 -9.09
C HIS A 80 -2.56 -15.06 -8.52
N PHE A 81 -1.89 -15.25 -7.38
CA PHE A 81 -1.79 -16.55 -6.71
C PHE A 81 -3.13 -17.00 -6.10
N PHE A 82 -4.07 -16.07 -5.89
CA PHE A 82 -5.31 -16.31 -5.16
C PHE A 82 -6.57 -16.37 -6.03
N VAL A 83 -6.46 -16.08 -7.33
CA VAL A 83 -7.58 -16.07 -8.29
C VAL A 83 -8.37 -17.39 -8.30
N ASN A 84 -7.72 -18.51 -8.00
CA ASN A 84 -8.37 -19.83 -7.95
C ASN A 84 -8.95 -20.20 -6.56
N ASN A 85 -8.84 -19.33 -5.56
CA ASN A 85 -9.21 -19.61 -4.17
C ASN A 85 -10.13 -18.57 -3.55
N LEU A 86 -10.04 -17.35 -4.04
CA LEU A 86 -10.91 -16.25 -3.70
C LEU A 86 -11.81 -15.98 -4.90
N ASP A 87 -13.10 -15.79 -4.65
CA ASP A 87 -14.00 -15.31 -5.69
C ASP A 87 -13.73 -13.83 -5.99
N LYS A 88 -14.42 -13.29 -7.00
CA LYS A 88 -14.21 -11.91 -7.42
C LYS A 88 -14.54 -10.92 -6.31
N ASP A 89 -15.62 -11.13 -5.58
CA ASP A 89 -16.06 -10.21 -4.53
C ASP A 89 -15.07 -10.21 -3.36
N GLU A 90 -14.49 -11.37 -3.05
CA GLU A 90 -13.43 -11.51 -2.04
C GLU A 90 -12.11 -10.85 -2.48
N MET A 91 -11.75 -10.93 -3.76
CA MET A 91 -10.60 -10.22 -4.32
C MET A 91 -10.83 -8.70 -4.27
N ASP A 92 -12.00 -8.24 -4.71
CA ASP A 92 -12.39 -6.83 -4.71
C ASP A 92 -12.42 -6.27 -3.28
N ALA A 93 -12.82 -7.07 -2.29
CA ALA A 93 -12.78 -6.68 -0.88
C ALA A 93 -11.36 -6.46 -0.35
N ILE A 94 -10.38 -7.29 -0.76
CA ILE A 94 -8.97 -7.07 -0.40
C ILE A 94 -8.44 -5.83 -1.13
N ASP A 95 -8.77 -5.66 -2.41
CA ASP A 95 -8.39 -4.46 -3.18
C ASP A 95 -8.90 -3.19 -2.50
N ASN A 96 -10.18 -3.15 -2.11
CA ASN A 96 -10.77 -2.03 -1.39
C ASN A 96 -10.08 -1.77 -0.06
N PHE A 97 -9.78 -2.81 0.72
CA PHE A 97 -9.04 -2.67 1.97
C PHE A 97 -7.65 -2.02 1.75
N TYR A 98 -6.88 -2.50 0.78
CA TYR A 98 -5.57 -1.93 0.47
C TYR A 98 -5.68 -0.49 -0.05
N ASN A 99 -6.68 -0.19 -0.89
CA ASN A 99 -6.94 1.16 -1.39
C ASN A 99 -7.32 2.13 -0.28
N ASP A 100 -8.13 1.71 0.69
CA ASP A 100 -8.49 2.49 1.87
C ASP A 100 -7.25 2.79 2.72
N CYS A 101 -6.41 1.78 2.98
CA CYS A 101 -5.15 1.99 3.69
C CYS A 101 -4.21 2.97 2.98
N ILE A 102 -4.04 2.83 1.66
CA ILE A 102 -3.24 3.75 0.85
C ILE A 102 -3.80 5.18 0.91
N THR A 103 -5.12 5.31 0.85
CA THR A 103 -5.79 6.62 0.93
C THR A 103 -5.56 7.27 2.28
N ILE A 104 -5.72 6.51 3.38
CA ILE A 104 -5.41 6.99 4.73
C ILE A 104 -3.95 7.43 4.82
N ASP A 105 -3.01 6.61 4.37
CA ASP A 105 -1.57 6.91 4.42
C ASP A 105 -1.23 8.20 3.68
N ARG A 106 -1.75 8.37 2.45
CA ARG A 106 -1.58 9.60 1.67
C ARG A 106 -2.20 10.80 2.35
N SER A 107 -3.41 10.68 2.89
CA SER A 107 -4.07 11.76 3.61
C SER A 107 -3.30 12.16 4.87
N ILE A 108 -2.67 11.22 5.56
CA ILE A 108 -1.83 11.53 6.73
C ILE A 108 -0.51 12.16 6.30
N GLU A 109 0.13 11.66 5.24
CA GLU A 109 1.36 12.24 4.69
C GLU A 109 1.16 13.70 4.26
N GLN A 110 0.04 14.01 3.58
CA GLN A 110 -0.33 15.38 3.23
C GLN A 110 -0.48 16.30 4.45
N ARG A 111 -0.85 15.73 5.61
CA ARG A 111 -0.93 16.46 6.88
C ARG A 111 0.41 16.57 7.60
N SER A 112 1.48 15.91 7.16
CA SER A 112 2.79 16.05 7.79
C SER A 112 3.29 17.50 7.68
N ALA A 113 3.95 17.99 8.74
CA ALA A 113 4.41 19.38 8.78
C ALA A 113 5.38 19.71 7.64
N SER A 114 6.19 18.74 7.22
CA SER A 114 7.13 18.86 6.09
C SER A 114 6.40 19.07 4.76
N LYS A 115 5.40 18.24 4.44
CA LYS A 115 4.62 18.38 3.19
C LYS A 115 3.77 19.64 3.18
N GLN A 116 3.17 20.01 4.30
CA GLN A 116 2.47 21.29 4.41
C GLN A 116 3.42 22.47 4.21
N LEU A 117 4.63 22.43 4.77
CA LEU A 117 5.63 23.47 4.57
C LEU A 117 6.11 23.54 3.12
N GLU A 118 6.34 22.39 2.49
CA GLU A 118 6.72 22.28 1.07
C GLU A 118 5.66 22.93 0.16
N GLN A 119 4.39 22.57 0.33
CA GLN A 119 3.27 23.13 -0.43
C GLN A 119 3.13 24.65 -0.19
N LYS A 120 3.27 25.10 1.07
CA LYS A 120 3.26 26.53 1.41
C LYS A 120 4.40 27.28 0.71
N SER A 121 5.60 26.72 0.72
CA SER A 121 6.77 27.29 0.04
C SER A 121 6.55 27.39 -1.47
N GLN A 122 6.03 26.33 -2.11
CA GLN A 122 5.74 26.33 -3.54
C GLN A 122 4.67 27.37 -3.93
N ALA A 123 3.57 27.46 -3.18
CA ALA A 123 2.52 28.46 -3.43
C ALA A 123 3.04 29.90 -3.24
N PHE A 124 3.88 30.10 -2.22
CA PHE A 124 4.55 31.36 -1.97
C PHE A 124 5.49 31.74 -3.13
N HIS A 125 6.35 30.82 -3.58
CA HIS A 125 7.26 31.03 -4.71
C HIS A 125 6.51 31.30 -6.03
N ALA A 126 5.43 30.58 -6.30
CA ALA A 126 4.62 30.81 -7.50
C ALA A 126 3.97 32.21 -7.49
N THR A 127 3.52 32.67 -6.33
CA THR A 127 2.94 34.01 -6.16
C THR A 127 4.01 35.08 -6.34
N LEU A 128 5.18 34.92 -5.70
CA LEU A 128 6.32 35.81 -5.89
C LEU A 128 6.78 35.87 -7.35
N SER A 129 6.84 34.74 -8.05
CA SER A 129 7.21 34.69 -9.46
C SER A 129 6.22 35.48 -10.34
N LYS A 130 4.91 35.32 -10.11
CA LYS A 130 3.88 36.11 -10.82
C LYS A 130 3.97 37.61 -10.53
N LEU A 131 4.29 37.98 -9.29
CA LEU A 131 4.51 39.37 -8.89
C LEU A 131 5.79 39.93 -9.53
N ALA A 132 6.88 39.16 -9.57
CA ALA A 132 8.14 39.57 -10.16
C ALA A 132 8.01 39.82 -11.67
N VAL A 133 7.20 39.02 -12.36
CA VAL A 133 6.89 39.22 -13.79
C VAL A 133 6.04 40.47 -14.03
N LYS A 134 5.24 40.91 -13.05
CA LYS A 134 4.39 42.11 -13.14
C LYS A 134 5.06 43.39 -12.62
N ALA A 135 6.14 43.28 -11.86
CA ALA A 135 6.82 44.43 -11.28
C ALA A 135 7.65 45.19 -12.33
N THR A 136 7.38 46.48 -12.47
CA THR A 136 8.14 47.38 -13.35
C THR A 136 9.38 47.97 -12.66
N ASP A 137 9.43 47.97 -11.32
CA ASP A 137 10.53 48.52 -10.53
C ASP A 137 10.68 47.79 -9.17
N GLN A 138 11.91 47.77 -8.61
CA GLN A 138 12.29 46.92 -7.47
C GLN A 138 11.64 47.35 -6.14
N ASP A 139 11.40 48.66 -5.96
CA ASP A 139 10.72 49.19 -4.78
C ASP A 139 9.21 48.89 -4.78
N ASN A 140 8.57 48.83 -5.96
CA ASN A 140 7.14 48.52 -6.08
C ASN A 140 6.88 47.01 -5.81
N PHE A 141 7.84 46.15 -6.17
CA PHE A 141 7.81 44.72 -5.86
C PHE A 141 7.87 44.44 -4.36
N GLU A 142 8.76 45.10 -3.61
CA GLU A 142 8.91 44.91 -2.17
C GLU A 142 7.67 45.37 -1.37
N GLN A 143 6.99 46.43 -1.84
CA GLN A 143 5.74 46.89 -1.22
C GLN A 143 4.57 45.92 -1.46
N GLU A 144 4.37 45.44 -2.70
CA GLU A 144 3.33 44.44 -2.96
C GLU A 144 3.63 43.13 -2.24
N LYS A 145 4.89 42.65 -2.25
CA LYS A 145 5.33 41.45 -1.53
C LYS A 145 4.90 41.47 -0.06
N ASN A 146 5.18 42.57 0.64
CA ASN A 146 4.84 42.72 2.06
C ASN A 146 3.32 42.75 2.33
N LYS A 147 2.53 43.21 1.36
CA LYS A 147 1.07 43.21 1.45
C LYS A 147 0.50 41.79 1.33
N TYR A 148 1.02 40.98 0.42
CA TYR A 148 0.61 39.58 0.24
C TYR A 148 1.09 38.67 1.38
N ILE A 149 2.32 38.86 1.89
CA ILE A 149 2.83 38.12 3.06
C ILE A 149 1.91 38.30 4.27
N LYS A 150 1.42 39.52 4.54
CA LYS A 150 0.50 39.79 5.65
C LYS A 150 -0.88 39.17 5.49
N ILE A 151 -1.31 38.79 4.29
CA ILE A 151 -2.59 38.13 4.03
C ILE A 151 -2.46 36.61 4.13
N ILE A 152 -1.32 36.06 3.67
CA ILE A 152 -1.08 34.60 3.62
C ILE A 152 -0.66 34.03 4.98
N VAL A 153 0.12 34.79 5.77
CA VAL A 153 0.69 34.33 7.05
C VAL A 153 -0.35 34.13 8.18
N PRO A 154 -1.40 34.96 8.34
CA PRO A 154 -2.33 34.80 9.47
C PRO A 154 -3.44 33.77 9.22
N ASP A 155 -3.74 33.42 7.97
CA ASP A 155 -4.92 32.61 7.67
C ASP A 155 -4.65 31.12 7.92
N LYS A 156 -4.79 30.78 9.20
CA LYS A 156 -4.79 29.40 9.72
C LYS A 156 -5.95 28.57 9.14
N ALA A 157 -7.01 29.21 8.62
CA ALA A 157 -8.24 28.58 8.16
C ALA A 157 -8.21 28.23 6.66
N LEU A 158 -7.53 29.01 5.81
CA LEU A 158 -7.32 28.66 4.39
C LEU A 158 -6.48 27.38 4.19
N LEU A 159 -5.83 26.88 5.25
CA LEU A 159 -4.88 25.77 5.22
C LEU A 159 -5.13 24.77 6.38
N SER A 160 -6.32 24.76 6.99
CA SER A 160 -6.57 23.87 8.12
C SER A 160 -6.70 22.41 7.65
N ALA A 161 -6.07 21.50 8.39
CA ALA A 161 -6.01 20.06 8.09
C ALA A 161 -7.34 19.32 8.38
N ASP A 162 -8.47 20.03 8.39
CA ASP A 162 -9.77 19.55 8.85
C ASP A 162 -10.44 18.63 7.82
N LEU A 163 -10.38 18.98 6.54
CA LEU A 163 -10.92 18.17 5.44
C LEU A 163 -10.28 16.77 5.37
N PRO A 164 -8.94 16.63 5.35
CA PRO A 164 -8.30 15.32 5.42
C PRO A 164 -8.66 14.54 6.69
N GLN A 165 -8.89 15.23 7.80
CA GLN A 165 -9.20 14.57 9.07
C GLN A 165 -10.58 13.92 9.06
N GLN A 166 -11.60 14.58 8.51
CA GLN A 166 -12.93 13.99 8.37
C GLN A 166 -12.90 12.77 7.42
N ILE A 167 -12.22 12.90 6.27
CA ILE A 167 -12.05 11.80 5.31
C ILE A 167 -11.38 10.58 5.98
N ILE A 168 -10.29 10.80 6.72
CA ILE A 168 -9.60 9.71 7.42
C ILE A 168 -10.52 9.05 8.45
N GLN A 169 -11.28 9.84 9.23
CA GLN A 169 -12.21 9.29 10.22
C GLN A 169 -13.34 8.50 9.56
N ASP A 170 -13.90 8.99 8.46
CA ASP A 170 -14.96 8.29 7.72
C ASP A 170 -14.46 6.96 7.16
N ILE A 171 -13.26 6.93 6.56
CA ILE A 171 -12.67 5.68 6.05
C ILE A 171 -12.37 4.72 7.22
N ILE A 172 -11.74 5.20 8.30
CA ILE A 172 -11.41 4.38 9.46
C ILE A 172 -12.67 3.77 10.10
N ASN A 173 -13.77 4.51 10.16
CA ASN A 173 -15.01 4.03 10.76
C ASN A 173 -15.72 2.99 9.89
N ASN A 174 -15.59 3.08 8.56
CA ASN A 174 -16.25 2.20 7.61
C ASN A 174 -15.38 1.04 7.10
N ILE A 175 -14.06 1.07 7.36
CA ILE A 175 -13.16 0.01 6.89
C ILE A 175 -13.53 -1.33 7.53
N THR A 176 -13.74 -2.33 6.68
CA THR A 176 -14.14 -3.67 7.11
C THR A 176 -12.90 -4.51 7.39
N PRO A 177 -12.77 -5.12 8.58
CA PRO A 177 -11.64 -6.00 8.89
C PRO A 177 -11.73 -7.29 8.07
N ILE A 178 -10.62 -7.65 7.44
CA ILE A 178 -10.43 -8.86 6.62
C ILE A 178 -9.95 -10.04 7.47
N THR A 179 -9.11 -9.84 8.50
CA THR A 179 -8.50 -10.96 9.27
C THR A 179 -9.52 -11.89 9.92
N ASN A 180 -10.67 -11.34 10.35
CA ASN A 180 -11.74 -12.07 11.04
C ASN A 180 -12.91 -12.43 10.12
N SER A 181 -12.82 -12.12 8.82
CA SER A 181 -13.84 -12.48 7.84
C SER A 181 -13.57 -13.85 7.21
N ASN A 182 -14.48 -14.32 6.36
CA ASN A 182 -14.30 -15.54 5.57
C ASN A 182 -13.04 -15.46 4.68
N ILE A 183 -12.71 -14.27 4.18
CA ILE A 183 -11.49 -14.02 3.39
C ILE A 183 -10.25 -14.29 4.24
N GLY A 184 -10.21 -13.75 5.47
CA GLY A 184 -9.13 -14.00 6.41
C GLY A 184 -8.97 -15.48 6.77
N TYR A 185 -10.07 -16.23 6.88
CA TYR A 185 -10.03 -17.68 7.08
C TYR A 185 -9.42 -18.41 5.88
N LYS A 186 -9.85 -18.09 4.66
CA LYS A 186 -9.29 -18.66 3.42
C LYS A 186 -7.79 -18.37 3.31
N LEU A 187 -7.35 -17.13 3.60
CA LEU A 187 -5.94 -16.75 3.59
C LEU A 187 -5.12 -17.53 4.64
N LYS A 188 -5.62 -17.68 5.87
CA LYS A 188 -4.98 -18.51 6.93
C LYS A 188 -4.81 -19.95 6.49
N LYS A 189 -5.85 -20.53 5.87
CA LYS A 189 -5.83 -21.89 5.34
C LYS A 189 -4.76 -22.06 4.25
N ILE A 190 -4.63 -21.10 3.34
CA ILE A 190 -3.60 -21.13 2.27
C ILE A 190 -2.19 -20.97 2.86
N ALA A 191 -2.03 -20.08 3.85
CA ALA A 191 -0.75 -19.85 4.54
C ALA A 191 -0.32 -21.02 5.44
N SER A 192 -1.22 -21.99 5.68
CA SER A 192 -1.04 -23.08 6.64
C SER A 192 -0.75 -22.57 8.07
N TYR A 193 -1.42 -21.49 8.46
CA TYR A 193 -1.63 -21.14 9.86
C TYR A 193 -2.84 -21.97 10.34
N GLU A 194 -2.62 -23.26 10.61
CA GLU A 194 -3.50 -24.05 11.50
C GLU A 194 -2.90 -24.07 12.90
#